data_AF-A0A445N3L0-F1
#
_entry.id   AF-A0A445N3L0-F1
#
_cell.length_a   1.000
_cell.length_b   1.000
_cell.length_c   1.000
_cell.angle_alpha   90.00
_cell.angle_beta   90.00
_cell.angle_gamma   90.00
#
_symmetry.space_group_name_H-M   'P 1'
#
loop_
_entity.id
_entity.type
_entity.pdbx_description
1 polymer ?
#
loop_
_entity_poly.entity_id
_entity_poly.type
_entity_poly.pdbx_seq_one_letter_code
_entity_poly.pdbx_strand_id
1 'polypeptide(L)'
;MKSRNTKNNVKIPEVISKYKFPWSDMHVGDSVLIRAEEGEELAWFRRSVVSSAQYYGNKTGKRFKSLFDMDTKSCRVWRIK
;
A
#
# COMPACT_ATOMS: atom_id res chain seq x y z
N MET A 1 25.40 6.81 -15.69
CA MET A 1 24.51 6.39 -14.59
C MET A 1 24.35 7.56 -13.63
N LYS A 2 23.15 8.15 -13.51
CA LYS A 2 22.89 9.21 -12.50
C LYS A 2 22.18 8.56 -11.31
N SER A 3 22.90 8.31 -10.22
CA SER A 3 22.31 7.98 -8.93
C SER A 3 21.58 9.21 -8.40
N ARG A 4 20.26 9.11 -8.23
CA ARG A 4 19.49 10.18 -7.60
C ARG A 4 19.78 10.16 -6.10
N ASN A 5 20.36 11.24 -5.61
CA ASN A 5 20.49 11.54 -4.18
C ASN A 5 19.09 11.61 -3.54
N THR A 6 18.64 10.50 -2.94
CA THR A 6 17.47 10.50 -2.05
C THR A 6 17.94 10.99 -0.69
N LYS A 7 17.59 12.25 -0.36
CA LYS A 7 17.79 12.83 0.97
C LYS A 7 17.13 11.94 2.03
N ASN A 8 17.96 11.39 2.91
CA ASN A 8 17.60 10.51 4.02
C ASN A 8 16.94 11.28 5.18
N ASN A 9 15.69 11.75 5.03
CA ASN A 9 14.92 12.21 6.19
C ASN A 9 13.39 12.15 6.00
N VAL A 10 12.87 11.16 5.29
CA VAL A 10 11.42 10.93 5.23
C VAL A 10 11.05 10.03 6.40
N LYS A 11 10.19 10.52 7.32
CA LYS A 11 9.66 9.72 8.42
C LYS A 11 9.02 8.46 7.84
N ILE A 12 9.56 7.31 8.24
CA ILE A 12 9.05 6.00 7.85
C ILE A 12 7.61 5.84 8.36
N PRO A 13 6.63 5.54 7.48
CA PRO A 13 6.64 5.78 6.05
C PRO A 13 5.33 6.42 5.59
N GLU A 14 5.36 7.71 5.31
CA GLU A 14 4.41 8.28 4.34
C GLU A 14 4.85 7.82 2.95
N VAL A 15 4.32 6.68 2.49
CA VAL A 15 4.41 6.33 1.07
C VAL A 15 3.74 7.47 0.31
N ILE A 16 4.50 8.21 -0.50
CA ILE A 16 3.95 9.26 -1.37
C ILE A 16 3.05 8.55 -2.39
N SER A 17 1.76 8.51 -2.09
CA SER A 17 0.72 7.90 -2.89
C SER A 17 -0.47 8.84 -2.91
N LYS A 18 -1.23 8.81 -4.02
CA LYS A 18 -2.57 9.40 -4.08
C LYS A 18 -3.47 8.88 -2.95
N TYR A 19 -3.25 7.63 -2.55
CA TYR A 19 -3.98 6.96 -1.50
C TYR A 19 -3.35 7.20 -0.14
N LYS A 20 -4.16 7.61 0.83
CA LYS A 20 -3.79 7.52 2.24
C LYS A 20 -4.14 6.13 2.73
N PHE A 21 -3.15 5.44 3.30
CA PHE A 21 -3.32 4.07 3.75
C PHE A 21 -3.23 3.96 5.28
N PRO A 22 -4.11 3.21 5.95
CA PRO A 22 -4.15 3.12 7.40
C PRO A 22 -3.13 2.13 7.98
N TRP A 23 -2.00 1.89 7.31
CA TRP A 23 -1.05 0.82 7.67
C TRP A 23 -0.49 0.95 9.10
N SER A 24 -0.34 2.18 9.60
CA SER A 24 0.09 2.44 10.98
C SER A 24 -0.92 1.96 12.00
N ASP A 25 -2.20 2.15 11.70
CA ASP A 25 -3.30 2.01 12.65
C ASP A 25 -3.90 0.61 12.61
N MET A 26 -3.57 -0.19 11.60
CA MET A 26 -4.00 -1.58 11.48
C MET A 26 -3.33 -2.49 12.54
N HIS A 27 -4.15 -3.21 13.29
CA HIS A 27 -3.84 -4.32 14.18
C HIS A 27 -3.88 -5.66 13.44
N VAL A 28 -3.30 -6.72 14.02
CA VAL A 28 -3.35 -8.05 13.39
C VAL A 28 -4.80 -8.51 13.35
N GLY A 29 -5.27 -8.94 12.17
CA GLY A 29 -6.67 -9.28 11.92
C GLY A 29 -7.46 -8.14 11.24
N ASP A 30 -7.00 -6.89 11.33
CA ASP A 30 -7.66 -5.77 10.66
C ASP A 30 -7.56 -5.92 9.15
N SER A 31 -8.61 -5.48 8.45
CA SER A 31 -8.64 -5.40 7.01
C SER A 31 -9.20 -4.07 6.53
N VAL A 32 -8.67 -3.58 5.42
CA VAL A 32 -9.17 -2.42 4.71
C VAL A 32 -9.51 -2.82 3.28
N LEU A 33 -10.61 -2.27 2.76
CA LEU A 33 -10.99 -2.39 1.35
C LEU A 33 -10.74 -1.05 0.66
N ILE A 34 -9.95 -1.05 -0.39
CA ILE A 34 -9.63 0.13 -1.17
C ILE A 34 -10.22 -0.08 -2.56
N ARG A 35 -10.98 0.89 -3.06
CA ARG A 35 -11.59 0.83 -4.39
C ARG A 35 -10.81 1.72 -5.35
N ALA A 36 -10.63 1.23 -6.58
CA ALA A 36 -10.08 2.05 -7.65
C ALA A 36 -11.05 3.21 -7.95
N GLU A 37 -10.50 4.37 -8.30
CA GLU A 37 -11.32 5.50 -8.74
C GLU A 37 -11.79 5.30 -10.19
N GLU A 38 -12.83 6.04 -10.58
CA GLU A 38 -13.32 6.02 -11.95
C GLU A 38 -12.24 6.53 -12.92
N GLY A 39 -12.03 5.79 -14.02
CA GLY A 39 -10.99 6.10 -15.02
C GLY A 39 -9.58 5.67 -14.65
N GLU A 40 -9.36 5.06 -13.48
CA GLU A 40 -8.04 4.57 -13.09
C GLU A 40 -7.66 3.24 -13.76
N GLU A 41 -6.39 3.12 -14.15
CA GLU A 41 -5.84 1.87 -14.66
C GLU A 41 -5.69 0.83 -13.53
N LEU A 42 -6.47 -0.26 -13.59
CA LEU A 42 -6.54 -1.28 -12.53
C LEU A 42 -5.18 -1.93 -12.22
N ALA A 43 -4.32 -2.11 -13.23
CA ALA A 43 -3.00 -2.67 -13.04
C ALA A 43 -2.10 -1.74 -12.20
N TRP A 44 -2.17 -0.43 -12.48
CA TRP A 44 -1.45 0.58 -11.73
C TRP A 44 -2.00 0.74 -10.31
N PHE A 45 -3.34 0.78 -10.16
CA PHE A 45 -4.02 0.78 -8.87
C PHE A 45 -3.55 -0.39 -7.98
N ARG A 46 -3.66 -1.62 -8.50
CA ARG A 46 -3.25 -2.83 -7.77
C ARG A 46 -1.79 -2.76 -7.35
N ARG A 47 -0.89 -2.36 -8.26
CA ARG A 47 0.54 -2.24 -7.96
C ARG A 47 0.78 -1.19 -6.87
N SER A 48 0.13 -0.03 -6.95
CA SER A 48 0.24 1.05 -5.96
C SER A 48 -0.17 0.59 -4.56
N VAL A 49 -1.31 -0.09 -4.43
CA VAL A 49 -1.79 -0.58 -3.12
C VAL A 49 -0.85 -1.66 -2.55
N VAL A 50 -0.54 -2.69 -3.35
CA VAL A 50 0.25 -3.85 -2.88
C VAL A 50 1.68 -3.44 -2.54
N SER A 51 2.32 -2.66 -3.42
CA SER A 51 3.70 -2.19 -3.17
C SER A 51 3.77 -1.26 -1.96
N SER A 52 2.73 -0.44 -1.71
CA SER A 52 2.65 0.39 -0.51
C SER A 52 2.59 -0.43 0.77
N ALA A 53 1.70 -1.43 0.84
CA ALA A 53 1.58 -2.31 2.00
C ALA A 53 2.88 -3.12 2.25
N GLN A 54 3.49 -3.65 1.19
CA GLN A 54 4.77 -4.35 1.27
C GLN A 54 5.91 -3.45 1.76
N TYR A 55 6.01 -2.24 1.20
CA TYR A 55 7.02 -1.27 1.59
C TYR A 55 6.88 -0.89 3.08
N TYR A 56 5.68 -0.55 3.52
CA TYR A 56 5.39 -0.25 4.92
C TYR A 56 5.75 -1.44 5.82
N GLY A 57 5.30 -2.65 5.46
CA GLY A 57 5.59 -3.87 6.22
C GLY A 57 7.09 -4.12 6.37
N ASN A 58 7.84 -4.07 5.27
CA ASN A 58 9.29 -4.28 5.27
C ASN A 58 10.05 -3.26 6.14
N LYS A 59 9.56 -2.02 6.23
CA LYS A 59 10.19 -0.98 7.04
C LYS A 59 9.83 -1.02 8.52
N THR A 60 8.67 -1.60 8.87
CA THR A 60 8.13 -1.60 10.25
C THR A 60 8.10 -2.98 10.91
N GLY A 61 8.49 -4.03 10.18
CA GLY A 61 8.40 -5.42 10.64
C GLY A 61 6.98 -6.02 10.60
N LYS A 62 5.98 -5.23 10.16
CA LYS A 62 4.60 -5.71 9.95
C LYS A 62 4.53 -6.57 8.68
N ARG A 63 3.49 -7.42 8.59
CA ARG A 63 3.18 -8.19 7.38
C ARG A 63 1.72 -8.00 7.00
N PHE A 64 1.51 -7.85 5.70
CA PHE A 64 0.20 -7.69 5.10
C PHE A 64 -0.01 -8.73 4.01
N LYS A 65 -1.26 -9.15 3.83
CA LYS A 65 -1.71 -9.88 2.65
C LYS A 65 -2.70 -9.00 1.89
N SER A 66 -2.83 -9.26 0.61
CA SER A 66 -3.74 -8.52 -0.27
C SER A 66 -4.47 -9.46 -1.22
N LEU A 67 -5.72 -9.13 -1.52
CA LEU A 67 -6.53 -9.77 -2.55
C LEU A 67 -7.09 -8.68 -3.46
N PHE A 68 -7.01 -8.89 -4.77
CA PHE A 68 -7.59 -7.98 -5.75
C PHE A 68 -8.83 -8.64 -6.36
N ASP A 69 -9.93 -7.89 -6.38
CA ASP A 69 -11.20 -8.28 -6.97
C ASP A 69 -11.44 -7.42 -8.22
N MET A 70 -11.54 -8.10 -9.37
CA MET A 70 -11.75 -7.48 -10.68
C MET A 70 -13.17 -6.93 -10.83
N ASP A 71 -14.17 -7.60 -10.26
CA ASP A 71 -15.58 -7.26 -10.45
C ASP A 71 -15.91 -5.96 -9.73
N THR A 72 -15.42 -5.85 -8.49
CA THR A 72 -15.62 -4.64 -7.67
C THR A 72 -14.49 -3.61 -7.84
N LYS A 73 -13.50 -3.90 -8.69
CA LYS A 73 -12.31 -3.06 -8.92
C LYS A 73 -11.66 -2.63 -7.60
N SER A 74 -11.50 -3.58 -6.68
CA SER A 74 -11.08 -3.28 -5.31
C SER A 74 -9.94 -4.17 -4.83
N CYS A 75 -9.11 -3.62 -3.96
CA CYS A 75 -8.03 -4.34 -3.30
C CYS A 75 -8.30 -4.38 -1.80
N ARG A 76 -8.50 -5.58 -1.27
CA ARG A 76 -8.53 -5.82 0.18
C ARG A 76 -7.12 -6.07 0.66
N VAL A 77 -6.72 -5.37 1.72
CA VAL A 77 -5.44 -5.60 2.41
C VAL A 77 -5.74 -5.90 3.87
N TRP A 78 -5.07 -6.90 4.44
CA TRP A 78 -5.23 -7.24 5.85
C TRP A 78 -3.89 -7.53 6.51
N ARG A 79 -3.79 -7.14 7.78
CA ARG A 79 -2.57 -7.32 8.56
C ARG A 79 -2.53 -8.71 9.17
N ILE A 80 -1.41 -9.40 8.96
CA ILE A 80 -1.17 -10.77 9.41
C ILE A 80 -0.02 -10.89 10.42
N LYS A 81 0.82 -9.85 10.56
CA LYS A 81 1.87 -9.74 11.58
C LYS A 81 2.19 -8.28 11.84
#